data_AF-A0A524H7X8-F1
#
_entry.id   AF-A0A524H7X8-F1
#
_cell.length_a   1.000
_cell.length_b   1.000
_cell.length_c   1.000
_cell.angle_alpha   90.00
_cell.angle_beta   90.00
_cell.angle_gamma   90.00
#
_symmetry.space_group_name_H-M   'P 1'
#
loop_
_entity.id
_entity.type
_entity.pdbx_description
1 polymer ?
#
loop_
_entity_poly.entity_id
_entity_poly.type
_entity_poly.pdbx_seq_one_letter_code
_entity_poly.pdbx_strand_id
1 'polypeptide(L)'
;MKKTMLLVLALAFGLVTEQANADFTFGEPLNLKSVIPVLDSAHESMNCFSGDGLDMYIGSDRPGGSGNYDLWVLRRNSIDEDWGPPENLGPAVNSLNSDAMPSVSTDGLALYFNSDRPGGYGRHDIWMATRATKDDFWGAPVNLGPKVNSSSSDADPWISSDGLELYYNSYRDGGYGSGDIYVTRRASTSAPWGEPANLGHVVNSEYDECDACLSHDGLLFFFSGTYYGPVRPGGYGGADIWMTRRTTVSVPWQEPVNLGPKVNIATHDFLPRISPDGSMLYFTTLTVGTWDNWQAPIIPICDFSGDGIVDAADMCIMVDHWHTDYPLCDIGPFAWGDGIVDVQDLIVLAEHLFEVYPSAETVDVNETDDGGQVELELGKLLVVTLESNPSTGYRWQLIENNESILKQFGQVEFKPSETSEPPMVGAGGWEIFRFKAISAGQMTLELIYHRSWEDAEPLKTFSIQVTVN
;
A
#
# COMPACT_ATOMS: atom_id res chain seq x y z
N MET A 1 38.83 -29.27 -49.67
CA MET A 1 38.58 -27.95 -49.08
C MET A 1 37.10 -27.81 -48.78
N LYS A 2 36.70 -28.13 -47.55
CA LYS A 2 35.31 -27.95 -47.07
C LYS A 2 35.31 -26.75 -46.13
N LYS A 3 34.42 -25.78 -46.40
CA LYS A 3 34.18 -24.61 -45.57
C LYS A 3 33.45 -25.06 -44.30
N THR A 4 34.01 -24.76 -43.14
CA THR A 4 33.36 -24.94 -41.83
C THR A 4 32.71 -23.60 -41.48
N MET A 5 31.38 -23.61 -41.38
CA MET A 5 30.56 -22.48 -40.99
C MET A 5 30.57 -22.41 -39.46
N LEU A 6 31.07 -21.31 -38.89
CA LEU A 6 31.08 -21.06 -37.45
C LEU A 6 29.68 -20.55 -37.07
N LEU A 7 28.92 -21.36 -36.32
CA LEU A 7 27.67 -20.94 -35.70
C LEU A 7 28.03 -20.28 -34.35
N VAL A 8 27.92 -18.96 -34.27
CA VAL A 8 28.05 -18.23 -32.99
C VAL A 8 26.68 -18.27 -32.32
N LEU A 9 26.55 -19.10 -31.29
CA LEU A 9 25.40 -19.11 -30.39
C LEU A 9 25.57 -17.93 -29.42
N ALA A 10 24.91 -16.81 -29.70
CA ALA A 10 24.81 -15.71 -28.74
C ALA A 10 23.75 -16.09 -27.70
N LEU A 11 24.17 -16.63 -26.56
CA LEU A 11 23.34 -16.67 -25.36
C LEU A 11 23.21 -15.23 -24.86
N ALA A 12 22.08 -14.59 -25.18
CA ALA A 12 21.63 -13.42 -24.46
C ALA A 12 21.21 -13.91 -23.05
N PHE A 13 22.11 -13.76 -22.08
CA PHE A 13 21.71 -13.70 -20.69
C PHE A 13 20.84 -12.45 -20.55
N GLY A 14 19.53 -12.62 -20.58
CA GLY A 14 18.62 -11.66 -19.99
C GLY A 14 18.98 -11.59 -18.52
N LEU A 15 19.65 -10.52 -18.13
CA LEU A 15 19.63 -10.06 -16.75
C LEU A 15 18.16 -9.77 -16.46
N VAL A 16 17.48 -10.74 -15.88
CA VAL A 16 16.30 -10.47 -15.07
C VAL A 16 16.86 -9.65 -13.92
N THR A 17 16.80 -8.33 -14.05
CA THR A 17 16.83 -7.47 -12.88
C THR A 17 15.64 -7.95 -12.05
N GLU A 18 15.91 -8.57 -10.90
CA GLU A 18 14.93 -8.75 -9.84
C GLU A 18 14.43 -7.35 -9.48
N GLN A 19 13.41 -6.92 -10.22
CA GLN A 19 12.54 -5.84 -9.82
C GLN A 19 11.91 -6.37 -8.55
N ALA A 20 12.15 -5.70 -7.44
CA ALA A 20 11.53 -6.07 -6.18
C ALA A 20 10.02 -6.17 -6.42
N ASN A 21 9.51 -7.39 -6.47
CA ASN A 21 8.08 -7.62 -6.37
C ASN A 21 7.78 -7.21 -4.94
N ALA A 22 7.18 -6.04 -4.76
CA ALA A 22 6.41 -5.84 -3.56
C ALA A 22 5.33 -6.92 -3.61
N ASP A 23 5.22 -7.73 -2.55
CA ASP A 23 4.21 -8.80 -2.40
C ASP A 23 2.77 -8.24 -2.37
N PHE A 24 2.68 -6.91 -2.39
CA PHE A 24 1.49 -6.08 -2.45
C PHE A 24 1.69 -4.92 -3.43
N THR A 25 0.60 -4.29 -3.85
CA THR A 25 0.59 -3.05 -4.62
C THR A 25 -0.14 -1.96 -3.86
N PHE A 26 -0.11 -0.73 -4.40
CA PHE A 26 -0.93 0.36 -3.87
C PHE A 26 -2.14 0.61 -4.77
N GLY A 27 -3.30 0.81 -4.13
CA GLY A 27 -4.50 1.34 -4.78
C GLY A 27 -4.31 2.81 -5.18
N GLU A 28 -5.32 3.37 -5.84
CA GLU A 28 -5.29 4.78 -6.23
C GLU A 28 -5.30 5.70 -4.99
N PRO A 29 -4.33 6.63 -4.86
CA PRO A 29 -4.32 7.55 -3.75
C PRO A 29 -5.52 8.48 -3.74
N LEU A 30 -6.14 8.62 -2.57
CA LEU A 30 -7.22 9.57 -2.33
C LEU A 30 -6.71 10.71 -1.47
N ASN A 31 -7.04 11.94 -1.87
CA ASN A 31 -6.73 13.12 -1.07
C ASN A 31 -7.50 13.00 0.25
N LEU A 32 -6.77 13.06 1.35
CA LEU A 32 -7.31 12.78 2.67
C LEU A 32 -8.40 13.78 3.08
N LYS A 33 -8.35 15.03 2.59
CA LYS A 33 -9.40 16.04 2.87
C LYS A 33 -10.77 15.62 2.33
N SER A 34 -10.81 14.75 1.31
CA SER A 34 -12.06 14.19 0.79
C SER A 34 -12.65 13.09 1.69
N VAL A 35 -11.81 12.46 2.52
CA VAL A 35 -12.16 11.32 3.38
C VAL A 35 -12.32 11.76 4.83
N ILE A 36 -11.51 12.72 5.28
CA ILE A 36 -11.49 13.28 6.62
C ILE A 36 -11.57 14.82 6.48
N PRO A 37 -12.78 15.38 6.25
CA PRO A 37 -12.95 16.80 5.92
C PRO A 37 -12.57 17.76 7.06
N VAL A 38 -12.40 17.25 8.27
CA VAL A 38 -11.97 18.01 9.45
C VAL A 38 -10.46 18.30 9.45
N LEU A 39 -9.69 17.65 8.58
CA LEU A 39 -8.27 17.92 8.40
C LEU A 39 -8.04 19.05 7.39
N ASP A 40 -7.03 19.87 7.67
CA ASP A 40 -6.53 20.90 6.79
C ASP A 40 -5.05 20.67 6.45
N SER A 41 -4.82 20.07 5.28
CA SER A 41 -3.49 19.66 4.82
C SER A 41 -2.47 20.80 4.75
N ALA A 42 -2.91 22.05 4.63
CA ALA A 42 -2.03 23.23 4.65
C ALA A 42 -1.31 23.44 5.99
N HIS A 43 -1.83 22.86 7.07
CA HIS A 43 -1.41 23.14 8.44
C HIS A 43 -1.04 21.88 9.23
N GLU A 44 -1.13 20.69 8.64
CA GLU A 44 -1.24 19.45 9.40
C GLU A 44 -0.41 18.32 8.81
N SER A 45 0.36 17.69 9.69
CA SER A 45 1.05 16.44 9.42
C SER A 45 0.36 15.30 10.17
N MET A 46 -0.04 14.25 9.46
CA MET A 46 -0.52 13.04 10.10
C MET A 46 0.67 12.22 10.58
N ASN A 47 0.69 11.86 11.87
CA ASN A 47 1.92 11.36 12.46
C ASN A 47 1.82 9.98 13.08
N CYS A 48 0.70 9.57 13.67
CA CYS A 48 0.51 8.17 14.07
C CYS A 48 -0.94 7.86 14.44
N PHE A 49 -1.19 6.56 14.63
CA PHE A 49 -2.42 6.02 15.17
C PHE A 49 -2.14 5.27 16.47
N SER A 50 -3.12 5.23 17.35
CA SER A 50 -3.16 4.24 18.43
C SER A 50 -3.36 2.83 17.90
N GLY A 51 -2.95 1.80 18.67
CA GLY A 51 -2.98 0.41 18.21
C GLY A 51 -4.38 -0.16 17.93
N ASP A 52 -5.43 0.41 18.50
CA ASP A 52 -6.83 0.08 18.20
C ASP A 52 -7.41 0.92 17.07
N GLY A 53 -6.63 1.86 16.52
CA GLY A 53 -7.04 2.74 15.43
C GLY A 53 -8.12 3.74 15.81
N LEU A 54 -8.35 4.02 17.10
CA LEU A 54 -9.43 4.92 17.55
C LEU A 54 -8.97 6.35 17.83
N ASP A 55 -7.67 6.55 18.10
CA ASP A 55 -7.01 7.85 18.15
C ASP A 55 -6.06 8.02 16.93
N MET A 56 -6.13 9.17 16.26
CA MET A 56 -5.15 9.65 15.28
C MET A 56 -4.47 10.89 15.84
N TYR A 57 -3.14 10.90 15.89
CA TYR A 57 -2.35 12.04 16.34
C TYR A 57 -1.74 12.79 15.17
N ILE A 58 -1.84 14.12 15.24
CA ILE A 58 -1.32 15.03 14.23
C ILE A 58 -0.52 16.16 14.88
N GLY A 59 0.49 16.66 14.18
CA GLY A 59 1.16 17.92 14.46
C GLY A 59 0.53 19.01 13.60
N SER A 60 0.21 20.17 14.19
CA SER A 60 -0.42 21.27 13.46
C SER A 60 -0.18 22.65 14.04
N ASP A 61 -0.06 23.65 13.16
CA ASP A 61 -0.06 25.09 13.50
C ASP A 61 -1.44 25.76 13.39
N ARG A 62 -2.52 24.96 13.36
CA ARG A 62 -3.89 25.48 13.29
C ARG A 62 -4.24 26.41 14.47
N PRO A 63 -5.19 27.35 14.29
CA PRO A 63 -5.68 28.19 15.37
C PRO A 63 -6.23 27.38 16.56
N GLY A 64 -5.99 27.88 17.78
CA GLY A 64 -6.40 27.20 19.02
C GLY A 64 -5.28 26.45 19.74
N GLY A 65 -4.07 26.48 19.16
CA GLY A 65 -2.83 26.01 19.77
C GLY A 65 -2.27 26.90 20.89
N SER A 66 -1.23 26.40 21.56
CA SER A 66 -0.41 27.09 22.57
C SER A 66 0.86 27.71 21.98
N GLY A 67 1.39 27.15 20.89
CA GLY A 67 2.69 27.49 20.31
C GLY A 67 2.67 27.69 18.80
N ASN A 68 3.79 27.36 18.15
CA ASN A 68 3.89 27.35 16.68
C ASN A 68 3.19 26.09 16.14
N TYR A 69 3.87 24.94 16.26
CA TYR A 69 3.30 23.62 15.97
C TYR A 69 2.92 22.98 17.30
N ASP A 70 1.72 22.40 17.36
CA ASP A 70 1.19 21.71 18.54
C ASP A 70 0.72 20.31 18.19
N LEU A 71 0.60 19.48 19.22
CA LEU A 71 0.05 18.13 19.12
C LEU A 71 -1.47 18.15 19.30
N TRP A 72 -2.17 17.46 18.39
CA TRP A 72 -3.61 17.30 18.39
C TRP A 72 -3.98 15.82 18.24
N VAL A 73 -5.19 15.48 18.66
CA VAL A 73 -5.78 14.14 18.51
C VAL A 73 -7.17 14.22 17.89
N LEU A 74 -7.43 13.37 16.91
CA LEU A 74 -8.78 13.10 16.41
C LEU A 74 -9.22 11.74 16.97
N ARG A 75 -10.51 11.59 17.26
CA ARG A 75 -11.07 10.36 17.83
C ARG A 75 -12.30 9.90 17.08
N ARG A 76 -12.50 8.58 17.05
CA ARG A 76 -13.71 7.92 16.54
C ARG A 76 -14.15 6.81 17.50
N ASN A 77 -15.44 6.46 17.52
CA ASN A 77 -15.93 5.45 18.47
C ASN A 77 -15.66 4.02 18.00
N SER A 78 -15.52 3.81 16.69
CA SER A 78 -15.15 2.54 16.07
C SER A 78 -14.34 2.80 14.79
N ILE A 79 -13.72 1.74 14.26
CA ILE A 79 -12.93 1.84 13.02
C ILE A 79 -13.76 2.16 11.77
N ASP A 80 -15.08 2.00 11.83
CA ASP A 80 -16.01 2.26 10.74
C ASP A 80 -16.69 3.64 10.83
N GLU A 81 -16.47 4.35 11.93
CA GLU A 81 -17.03 5.70 12.14
C GLU A 81 -16.07 6.80 11.68
N ASP A 82 -16.64 7.92 11.26
CA ASP A 82 -15.90 9.12 10.89
C ASP A 82 -15.06 9.65 12.06
N TRP A 83 -13.92 10.25 11.73
CA TRP A 83 -13.11 10.98 12.69
C TRP A 83 -13.84 12.23 13.18
N GLY A 84 -13.87 12.38 14.51
CA GLY A 84 -14.28 13.61 15.17
C GLY A 84 -13.33 14.78 14.89
N PRO A 85 -13.72 16.00 15.31
CA PRO A 85 -12.87 17.17 15.14
C PRO A 85 -11.56 17.02 15.93
N PRO A 86 -10.50 17.70 15.50
CA PRO A 86 -9.24 17.69 16.22
C PRO A 86 -9.33 18.39 17.57
N GLU A 87 -8.73 17.75 18.58
CA GLU A 87 -8.63 18.26 19.94
C GLU A 87 -7.16 18.54 20.30
N ASN A 88 -6.86 19.74 20.79
CA ASN A 88 -5.51 20.09 21.24
C ASN A 88 -5.16 19.28 22.50
N LEU A 89 -3.95 18.72 22.60
CA LEU A 89 -3.53 17.96 23.79
C LEU A 89 -3.33 18.81 25.05
N GLY A 90 -3.48 20.14 24.93
CA GLY A 90 -3.50 21.08 26.02
C GLY A 90 -2.10 21.38 26.58
N PRO A 91 -2.01 22.37 27.50
CA PRO A 91 -0.73 22.90 27.99
C PRO A 91 0.02 21.94 28.93
N ALA A 92 -0.57 20.78 29.26
CA ALA A 92 0.14 19.72 29.98
C ALA A 92 1.15 19.03 29.06
N VAL A 93 0.81 18.87 27.77
CA VAL A 93 1.67 18.26 26.76
C VAL A 93 2.31 19.34 25.91
N ASN A 94 1.50 20.19 25.28
CA ASN A 94 1.93 21.28 24.42
C ASN A 94 2.59 22.41 25.21
N SER A 95 3.42 23.18 24.53
CA SER A 95 4.23 24.27 25.08
C SER A 95 4.07 25.54 24.25
N LEU A 96 4.77 26.62 24.62
CA LEU A 96 4.83 27.84 23.79
C LEU A 96 5.81 27.69 22.61
N ASN A 97 6.45 26.54 22.52
CA ASN A 97 7.49 26.18 21.57
C ASN A 97 6.88 25.29 20.46
N SER A 98 7.70 24.74 19.59
CA SER A 98 7.27 23.80 18.56
C SER A 98 7.26 22.38 19.12
N ASP A 99 6.08 21.77 19.18
CA ASP A 99 5.86 20.37 19.54
C ASP A 99 5.32 19.63 18.32
N ALA A 100 6.04 18.61 17.86
CA ALA A 100 5.76 17.97 16.58
C ALA A 100 6.01 16.45 16.58
N MET A 101 5.58 15.82 15.50
CA MET A 101 5.81 14.41 15.16
C MET A 101 5.56 13.44 16.32
N PRO A 102 4.33 13.42 16.87
CA PRO A 102 3.95 12.49 17.90
C PRO A 102 3.95 11.05 17.37
N SER A 103 4.42 10.14 18.21
CA SER A 103 4.31 8.69 18.08
C SER A 103 3.79 8.11 19.39
N VAL A 104 2.63 7.47 19.33
CA VAL A 104 1.97 6.88 20.50
C VAL A 104 2.26 5.38 20.57
N SER A 105 2.45 4.85 21.78
CA SER A 105 2.57 3.40 21.98
C SER A 105 1.27 2.69 21.60
N THR A 106 1.35 1.40 21.24
CA THR A 106 0.20 0.58 20.83
C THR A 106 -0.93 0.58 21.85
N ASP A 107 -0.60 0.53 23.14
CA ASP A 107 -1.58 0.62 24.24
C ASP A 107 -2.18 2.02 24.46
N GLY A 108 -1.63 3.03 23.78
CA GLY A 108 -2.03 4.42 23.89
C GLY A 108 -1.57 5.13 25.17
N LEU A 109 -0.66 4.55 25.96
CA LEU A 109 -0.32 5.06 27.30
C LEU A 109 0.97 5.87 27.38
N ALA A 110 1.81 5.84 26.33
CA ALA A 110 3.00 6.66 26.20
C ALA A 110 2.97 7.41 24.86
N LEU A 111 3.27 8.72 24.89
CA LEU A 111 3.36 9.59 23.73
C LEU A 111 4.78 10.14 23.64
N TYR A 112 5.48 9.82 22.57
CA TYR A 112 6.80 10.34 22.22
C TYR A 112 6.63 11.44 21.19
N PHE A 113 7.39 12.52 21.29
CA PHE A 113 7.31 13.64 20.35
C PHE A 113 8.60 14.46 20.40
N ASN A 114 8.89 15.22 19.34
CA ASN A 114 10.03 16.14 19.36
C ASN A 114 9.59 17.55 19.79
N SER A 115 10.47 18.26 20.50
CA SER A 115 10.19 19.60 20.99
C SER A 115 11.45 20.46 21.13
N ASP A 116 11.35 21.76 20.83
CA ASP A 116 12.38 22.77 21.14
C ASP A 116 12.09 23.53 22.47
N ARG A 117 11.26 22.94 23.35
CA ARG A 117 11.01 23.49 24.69
C ARG A 117 12.29 23.57 25.53
N PRO A 118 12.39 24.53 26.47
CA PRO A 118 13.54 24.62 27.39
C PRO A 118 13.73 23.36 28.24
N GLY A 119 14.99 23.06 28.58
CA GLY A 119 15.36 21.88 29.39
C GLY A 119 15.90 20.70 28.57
N GLY A 120 16.01 20.89 27.26
CA GLY A 120 16.64 19.97 26.32
C GLY A 120 18.18 20.00 26.27
N TYR A 121 18.74 19.18 25.39
CA TYR A 121 20.18 19.05 25.09
C TYR A 121 20.55 19.66 23.74
N GLY A 122 19.59 19.71 22.82
CA GLY A 122 19.77 20.09 21.43
C GLY A 122 18.83 21.20 20.96
N ARG A 123 18.64 21.29 19.65
CA ARG A 123 17.68 22.23 19.04
C ARG A 123 16.25 21.72 19.19
N HIS A 124 16.00 20.51 18.72
CA HIS A 124 14.83 19.71 19.08
C HIS A 124 15.32 18.45 19.78
N ASP A 125 14.58 18.03 20.78
CA ASP A 125 14.85 16.80 21.52
C ASP A 125 13.60 15.94 21.58
N ILE A 126 13.77 14.65 21.85
CA ILE A 126 12.68 13.71 22.09
C ILE A 126 12.23 13.78 23.55
N TRP A 127 10.93 13.99 23.73
CA TRP A 127 10.23 14.01 25.00
C TRP A 127 9.17 12.91 25.05
N MET A 128 8.79 12.51 26.25
CA MET A 128 7.76 11.49 26.48
C MET A 128 6.75 11.95 27.54
N ALA A 129 5.46 11.86 27.22
CA ALA A 129 4.36 11.97 28.17
C ALA A 129 3.73 10.60 28.42
N THR A 130 3.16 10.38 29.61
CA THR A 130 2.48 9.14 29.97
C THR A 130 1.13 9.40 30.61
N ARG A 131 0.18 8.48 30.45
CA ARG A 131 -1.12 8.47 31.14
C ARG A 131 -1.40 7.07 31.70
N ALA A 132 -2.26 6.98 32.72
CA ALA A 132 -2.57 5.70 33.37
C ALA A 132 -3.59 4.87 32.56
N THR A 133 -4.56 5.55 31.94
CA THR A 133 -5.55 4.98 31.02
C THR A 133 -5.76 5.91 29.82
N LYS A 134 -6.44 5.44 28.76
CA LYS A 134 -6.75 6.29 27.60
C LYS A 134 -7.70 7.46 27.90
N ASP A 135 -8.46 7.37 28.99
CA ASP A 135 -9.37 8.43 29.44
C ASP A 135 -8.69 9.45 30.36
N ASP A 136 -7.50 9.13 30.88
CA ASP A 136 -6.76 10.04 31.75
C ASP A 136 -6.01 11.10 30.95
N PHE A 137 -5.85 12.27 31.57
CA PHE A 137 -4.96 13.31 31.06
C PHE A 137 -3.52 12.82 30.99
N TRP A 138 -2.81 13.27 29.96
CA TRP A 138 -1.37 13.12 29.87
C TRP A 138 -0.65 13.80 31.05
N GLY A 139 0.34 13.12 31.61
CA GLY A 139 1.28 13.69 32.56
C GLY A 139 2.27 14.66 31.91
N ALA A 140 3.00 15.40 32.74
CA ALA A 140 4.03 16.33 32.27
C ALA A 140 5.14 15.59 31.49
N PRO A 141 5.52 16.07 30.30
CA PRO A 141 6.55 15.45 29.49
C PRO A 141 7.92 15.42 30.16
N VAL A 142 8.64 14.33 29.98
CA VAL A 142 10.01 14.12 30.44
C VAL A 142 10.93 13.98 29.24
N ASN A 143 12.04 14.73 29.23
CA ASN A 143 13.08 14.60 28.21
C ASN A 143 13.76 13.22 28.33
N LEU A 144 14.01 12.54 27.21
CA LEU A 144 14.59 11.19 27.24
C LEU A 144 16.09 11.14 27.63
N GLY A 145 16.69 12.29 27.93
CA GLY A 145 18.04 12.39 28.45
C GLY A 145 19.12 12.36 27.35
N PRO A 146 20.38 12.61 27.72
CA PRO A 146 21.50 12.80 26.78
C PRO A 146 22.02 11.51 26.15
N LYS A 147 21.35 10.39 26.46
CA LYS A 147 21.64 9.09 25.88
C LYS A 147 20.87 8.92 24.57
N VAL A 148 19.59 9.28 24.60
CA VAL A 148 18.75 9.30 23.41
C VAL A 148 18.98 10.60 22.66
N ASN A 149 18.88 11.74 23.34
CA ASN A 149 19.10 13.06 22.76
C ASN A 149 20.58 13.42 22.67
N SER A 150 20.91 14.27 21.72
CA SER A 150 22.26 14.75 21.41
C SER A 150 22.37 16.28 21.58
N SER A 151 23.54 16.84 21.30
CA SER A 151 23.70 18.30 21.20
C SER A 151 23.20 18.88 19.87
N SER A 152 22.80 18.02 18.93
CA SER A 152 22.28 18.40 17.61
C SER A 152 20.74 18.46 17.65
N SER A 153 20.07 18.24 16.53
CA SER A 153 18.61 18.07 16.51
C SER A 153 18.28 16.58 16.48
N ASP A 154 17.37 16.15 17.34
CA ASP A 154 16.79 14.81 17.38
C ASP A 154 15.27 14.93 17.25
N ALA A 155 14.71 14.27 16.22
CA ALA A 155 13.34 14.50 15.78
C ALA A 155 12.67 13.20 15.29
N ASP A 156 11.38 13.32 14.96
CA ASP A 156 10.57 12.29 14.31
C ASP A 156 10.61 10.92 15.00
N PRO A 157 10.28 10.85 16.31
CA PRO A 157 10.29 9.58 17.03
C PRO A 157 9.24 8.61 16.47
N TRP A 158 9.57 7.32 16.45
CA TRP A 158 8.67 6.22 16.13
C TRP A 158 8.88 5.05 17.10
N ILE A 159 7.89 4.77 17.94
CA ILE A 159 7.93 3.65 18.89
C ILE A 159 7.43 2.35 18.24
N SER A 160 8.16 1.25 18.40
CA SER A 160 7.74 -0.08 17.94
C SER A 160 6.50 -0.59 18.69
N SER A 161 5.78 -1.56 18.10
CA SER A 161 4.53 -2.09 18.66
C SER A 161 4.70 -2.75 20.03
N ASP A 162 5.83 -3.41 20.27
CA ASP A 162 6.20 -3.99 21.56
C ASP A 162 6.73 -2.93 22.56
N GLY A 163 6.93 -1.71 22.09
CA GLY A 163 7.49 -0.59 22.85
C GLY A 163 8.95 -0.77 23.22
N LEU A 164 9.72 -1.66 22.57
CA LEU A 164 11.10 -1.97 22.94
C LEU A 164 12.15 -1.30 22.05
N GLU A 165 11.76 -0.78 20.89
CA GLU A 165 12.62 -0.05 19.95
C GLU A 165 12.04 1.35 19.70
N LEU A 166 12.86 2.39 19.81
CA LEU A 166 12.51 3.76 19.44
C LEU A 166 13.42 4.20 18.30
N TYR A 167 12.81 4.43 17.14
CA TYR A 167 13.45 4.94 15.93
C TYR A 167 13.29 6.46 15.89
N TYR A 168 14.28 7.18 15.37
CA TYR A 168 14.21 8.63 15.27
C TYR A 168 15.28 9.18 14.33
N ASN A 169 15.01 10.35 13.74
CA ASN A 169 15.99 11.10 12.95
C ASN A 169 16.94 11.86 13.89
N SER A 170 18.22 11.86 13.56
CA SER A 170 19.23 12.60 14.33
C SER A 170 20.32 13.19 13.46
N TYR A 171 20.66 14.45 13.76
CA TYR A 171 21.76 15.20 13.15
C TYR A 171 23.06 15.11 13.95
N ARG A 172 23.24 14.02 14.71
CA ARG A 172 24.46 13.79 15.50
C ARG A 172 25.65 13.43 14.59
N ASP A 173 26.84 13.81 15.03
CA ASP A 173 28.08 13.47 14.31
C ASP A 173 28.29 11.94 14.23
N GLY A 174 28.92 11.50 13.14
CA GLY A 174 29.31 10.09 12.94
C GLY A 174 28.33 9.24 12.14
N GLY A 175 27.29 9.86 11.56
CA GLY A 175 26.40 9.27 10.58
C GLY A 175 26.97 9.19 9.16
N TYR A 176 26.13 8.77 8.21
CA TYR A 176 26.42 8.68 6.79
C TYR A 176 26.05 9.99 6.06
N GLY A 177 24.90 10.58 6.39
CA GLY A 177 24.40 11.86 5.88
C GLY A 177 24.40 12.96 6.93
N SER A 178 23.62 14.02 6.72
CA SER A 178 23.44 15.07 7.73
C SER A 178 22.42 14.63 8.79
N GLY A 179 21.27 14.11 8.36
CA GLY A 179 20.24 13.53 9.22
C GLY A 179 20.07 12.04 8.94
N ASP A 180 20.38 11.20 9.93
CA ASP A 180 20.30 9.74 9.81
C ASP A 180 19.21 9.18 10.75
N ILE A 181 18.68 8.00 10.42
CA ILE A 181 17.80 7.25 11.31
C ILE A 181 18.62 6.42 12.31
N TYR A 182 18.34 6.63 13.59
CA TYR A 182 18.88 5.86 14.71
C TYR A 182 17.79 5.04 15.38
N VAL A 183 18.20 3.96 16.05
CA VAL A 183 17.34 3.15 16.91
C VAL A 183 17.97 2.98 18.28
N THR A 184 17.22 3.26 19.34
CA THR A 184 17.58 2.86 20.71
C THR A 184 16.65 1.76 21.20
N ARG A 185 17.17 0.89 22.08
CA ARG A 185 16.47 -0.31 22.55
C ARG A 185 16.41 -0.39 24.06
N ARG A 186 15.38 -1.03 24.60
CA ARG A 186 15.24 -1.32 26.03
C ARG A 186 14.79 -2.76 26.27
N ALA A 187 15.13 -3.31 27.43
CA ALA A 187 14.84 -4.70 27.77
C ALA A 187 13.36 -4.94 28.17
N SER A 188 12.65 -3.89 28.57
CA SER A 188 11.22 -3.88 28.88
C SER A 188 10.69 -2.46 28.79
N THR A 189 9.36 -2.29 28.77
CA THR A 189 8.71 -0.96 28.71
C THR A 189 9.01 -0.06 29.91
N SER A 190 9.50 -0.62 31.02
CA SER A 190 9.93 0.10 32.22
C SER A 190 11.45 0.27 32.33
N ALA A 191 12.23 -0.37 31.45
CA ALA A 191 13.68 -0.30 31.47
C ALA A 191 14.17 1.01 30.83
N PRO A 192 15.34 1.54 31.25
CA PRO A 192 15.93 2.69 30.58
C PRO A 192 16.35 2.35 29.15
N TRP A 193 16.35 3.35 28.27
CA TRP A 193 16.86 3.24 26.92
C TRP A 193 18.36 2.92 26.88
N GLY A 194 18.75 2.15 25.87
CA GLY A 194 20.12 1.79 25.53
C GLY A 194 20.87 2.90 24.82
N GLU A 195 22.12 2.61 24.43
CA GLU A 195 22.83 3.47 23.48
C GLU A 195 22.16 3.38 22.10
N PRO A 196 21.96 4.50 21.41
CA PRO A 196 21.40 4.47 20.06
C PRO A 196 22.38 3.91 19.06
N ALA A 197 21.88 3.08 18.17
CA ALA A 197 22.61 2.55 17.03
C ALA A 197 22.10 3.21 15.75
N ASN A 198 23.02 3.63 14.88
CA ASN A 198 22.70 4.03 13.52
C ASN A 198 22.13 2.80 12.77
N LEU A 199 21.11 2.97 11.92
CA LEU A 199 20.52 1.85 11.15
C LEU A 199 21.43 1.30 10.04
N GLY A 200 22.60 1.89 9.83
CA GLY A 200 23.61 1.40 8.90
C GLY A 200 23.33 1.82 7.45
N HIS A 201 24.32 1.64 6.60
CA HIS A 201 24.35 2.07 5.18
C HIS A 201 23.28 1.47 4.24
N VAL A 202 22.48 0.52 4.74
CA VAL A 202 21.37 -0.06 3.95
C VAL A 202 20.17 0.89 3.99
N VAL A 203 19.80 1.30 5.21
CA VAL A 203 18.71 2.26 5.43
C VAL A 203 19.24 3.68 5.24
N ASN A 204 20.28 4.05 5.98
CA ASN A 204 20.88 5.36 5.89
C ASN A 204 21.84 5.45 4.70
N SER A 205 22.02 6.66 4.16
CA SER A 205 22.88 6.91 3.02
C SER A 205 23.70 8.18 3.20
N GLU A 206 24.41 8.64 2.17
CA GLU A 206 25.09 9.95 2.21
C GLU A 206 24.12 11.15 2.15
N TYR A 207 22.82 10.86 2.01
CA TYR A 207 21.71 11.82 2.01
C TYR A 207 20.99 11.76 3.36
N ASP A 208 19.98 12.61 3.54
CA ASP A 208 19.21 12.62 4.78
C ASP A 208 18.06 11.60 4.73
N GLU A 209 17.88 10.82 5.79
CA GLU A 209 16.76 9.92 6.02
C GLU A 209 15.96 10.32 7.27
N CYS A 210 14.64 10.44 7.11
CA CYS A 210 13.70 10.82 8.16
C CYS A 210 12.39 10.03 8.07
N ASP A 211 11.43 10.40 8.92
CA ASP A 211 10.05 9.92 8.89
C ASP A 211 9.87 8.39 9.00
N ALA A 212 10.63 7.78 9.90
CA ALA A 212 10.54 6.35 10.20
C ALA A 212 9.09 5.90 10.47
N CYS A 213 8.67 4.82 9.80
CA CYS A 213 7.42 4.13 10.06
C CYS A 213 7.61 2.62 9.94
N LEU A 214 7.42 1.92 11.06
CA LEU A 214 7.59 0.47 11.17
C LEU A 214 6.22 -0.23 11.11
N SER A 215 6.15 -1.39 10.44
CA SER A 215 4.97 -2.24 10.49
C SER A 215 4.70 -2.84 11.87
N HIS A 216 3.47 -3.31 12.11
CA HIS A 216 3.07 -3.82 13.41
C HIS A 216 3.94 -4.99 13.89
N ASP A 217 4.26 -5.90 12.97
CA ASP A 217 5.16 -7.06 13.15
C ASP A 217 6.65 -6.70 13.15
N GLY A 218 6.98 -5.45 12.81
CA GLY A 218 8.36 -4.98 12.71
C GLY A 218 9.11 -5.45 11.47
N LEU A 219 8.46 -6.01 10.45
CA LEU A 219 9.11 -6.62 9.28
C LEU A 219 9.24 -5.69 8.08
N LEU A 220 8.40 -4.67 7.96
CA LEU A 220 8.54 -3.57 7.01
C LEU A 220 8.95 -2.27 7.70
N PHE A 221 9.76 -1.49 7.01
CA PHE A 221 10.20 -0.18 7.45
C PHE A 221 10.12 0.81 6.29
N PHE A 222 9.25 1.80 6.45
CA PHE A 222 9.10 2.92 5.55
C PHE A 222 9.87 4.11 6.09
N PHE A 223 10.43 4.89 5.18
CA PHE A 223 11.13 6.14 5.49
C PHE A 223 11.12 7.04 4.26
N SER A 224 11.49 8.31 4.43
CA SER A 224 11.66 9.24 3.32
C SER A 224 12.95 10.02 3.42
N GLY A 225 13.30 10.68 2.31
CA GLY A 225 14.30 11.73 2.33
C GLY A 225 13.74 13.04 2.89
N THR A 226 14.61 14.02 3.06
CA THR A 226 14.21 15.38 3.46
C THR A 226 13.80 16.26 2.27
N TYR A 227 12.89 17.20 2.51
CA TYR A 227 12.61 18.30 1.58
C TYR A 227 13.83 19.19 1.32
N TYR A 228 14.73 19.32 2.31
CA TYR A 228 15.88 20.23 2.26
C TYR A 228 17.18 19.50 1.97
N GLY A 229 17.60 19.45 0.71
CA GLY A 229 18.95 19.02 0.40
C GLY A 229 19.03 18.08 -0.79
N PRO A 230 20.19 17.39 -0.93
CA PRO A 230 20.36 16.38 -1.96
C PRO A 230 19.49 15.16 -1.66
N VAL A 231 19.00 14.52 -2.72
CA VAL A 231 18.02 13.43 -2.63
C VAL A 231 18.67 12.09 -2.96
N ARG A 232 18.17 11.02 -2.32
CA ARG A 232 18.62 9.65 -2.57
C ARG A 232 18.38 9.28 -4.05
N PRO A 233 19.39 8.77 -4.78
CA PRO A 233 19.24 8.39 -6.18
C PRO A 233 18.31 7.19 -6.33
N GLY A 234 17.62 7.12 -7.48
CA GLY A 234 16.67 6.04 -7.79
C GLY A 234 15.19 6.40 -7.55
N GLY A 235 14.92 7.65 -7.17
CA GLY A 235 13.57 8.21 -7.03
C GLY A 235 12.98 8.84 -8.30
N TYR A 236 11.73 9.31 -8.19
CA TYR A 236 10.93 9.93 -9.25
C TYR A 236 10.97 11.47 -9.24
N GLY A 237 11.46 12.07 -8.15
CA GLY A 237 11.54 13.52 -8.01
C GLY A 237 12.54 13.97 -6.95
N GLY A 238 12.03 14.75 -6.00
CA GLY A 238 12.76 15.26 -4.86
C GLY A 238 12.84 14.23 -3.74
N ALA A 239 12.24 14.54 -2.59
CA ALA A 239 12.18 13.57 -1.49
C ALA A 239 11.17 12.49 -1.89
N ASP A 240 11.52 11.23 -1.70
CA ASP A 240 10.67 10.11 -2.03
C ASP A 240 10.50 9.21 -0.81
N ILE A 241 9.44 8.41 -0.82
CA ILE A 241 9.17 7.35 0.14
C ILE A 241 9.82 6.05 -0.35
N TRP A 242 10.55 5.44 0.58
CA TRP A 242 11.26 4.18 0.43
C TRP A 242 10.73 3.17 1.43
N MET A 243 10.82 1.88 1.07
CA MET A 243 10.49 0.78 1.95
C MET A 243 11.62 -0.25 1.94
N THR A 244 11.96 -0.77 3.11
CA THR A 244 12.81 -1.95 3.26
C THR A 244 12.11 -2.99 4.12
N ARG A 245 12.61 -4.23 4.07
CA ARG A 245 12.07 -5.38 4.77
C ARG A 245 13.15 -6.21 5.46
N ARG A 246 12.74 -7.02 6.43
CA ARG A 246 13.55 -8.06 7.07
C ARG A 246 12.68 -9.27 7.36
N THR A 247 13.27 -10.46 7.36
CA THR A 247 12.52 -11.72 7.59
C THR A 247 12.21 -11.97 9.06
N THR A 248 13.00 -11.41 9.98
CA THR A 248 12.70 -11.38 11.41
C THR A 248 13.28 -10.11 12.01
N VAL A 249 12.79 -9.71 13.20
CA VAL A 249 13.31 -8.54 13.92
C VAL A 249 14.81 -8.59 14.25
N SER A 250 15.41 -9.78 14.24
CA SER A 250 16.83 -10.00 14.52
C SER A 250 17.73 -9.95 13.28
N VAL A 251 17.14 -10.02 12.09
CA VAL A 251 17.85 -10.04 10.81
C VAL A 251 18.02 -8.59 10.32
N PRO A 252 19.16 -8.24 9.67
CA PRO A 252 19.35 -6.92 9.08
C PRO A 252 18.29 -6.57 8.03
N TRP A 253 18.04 -5.28 7.86
CA TRP A 253 17.25 -4.74 6.75
C TRP A 253 17.86 -5.11 5.40
N GLN A 254 17.01 -5.29 4.40
CA GLN A 254 17.39 -5.49 3.00
C GLN A 254 17.55 -4.15 2.26
N GLU A 255 18.05 -4.18 1.04
CA GLU A 255 18.12 -2.96 0.22
C GLU A 255 16.73 -2.35 0.04
N PRO A 256 16.55 -1.04 0.28
CA PRO A 256 15.26 -0.40 0.17
C PRO A 256 14.85 -0.21 -1.28
N VAL A 257 13.55 -0.22 -1.49
CA VAL A 257 12.89 -0.03 -2.77
C VAL A 257 12.10 1.27 -2.74
N ASN A 258 12.11 1.99 -3.84
CA ASN A 258 11.25 3.17 -4.03
C ASN A 258 9.81 2.70 -4.25
N LEU A 259 8.82 3.39 -3.66
CA LEU A 259 7.40 2.99 -3.76
C LEU A 259 6.73 3.26 -5.12
N GLY A 260 7.47 3.76 -6.11
CA GLY A 260 6.97 3.92 -7.47
C GLY A 260 6.04 5.12 -7.65
N PRO A 261 5.59 5.38 -8.90
CA PRO A 261 4.93 6.63 -9.27
C PRO A 261 3.49 6.75 -8.80
N LYS A 262 2.92 5.68 -8.22
CA LYS A 262 1.60 5.73 -7.56
C LYS A 262 1.67 6.45 -6.22
N VAL A 263 2.80 6.34 -5.52
CA VAL A 263 3.01 7.00 -4.23
C VAL A 263 3.94 8.21 -4.37
N ASN A 264 5.05 8.06 -5.10
CA ASN A 264 6.04 9.10 -5.29
C ASN A 264 5.75 9.93 -6.56
N ILE A 265 5.49 11.23 -6.38
CA ILE A 265 5.28 12.17 -7.48
C ILE A 265 6.61 12.83 -7.90
N ALA A 266 6.55 13.70 -8.92
CA ALA A 266 7.75 14.35 -9.46
C ALA A 266 8.37 15.43 -8.53
N THR A 267 7.71 15.79 -7.42
CA THR A 267 8.17 16.84 -6.50
C THR A 267 8.67 16.26 -5.19
N HIS A 268 7.85 16.09 -4.16
CA HIS A 268 8.31 15.56 -2.87
C HIS A 268 7.19 14.78 -2.20
N ASP A 269 7.56 13.65 -1.62
CA ASP A 269 6.71 12.69 -0.94
C ASP A 269 7.45 12.21 0.31
N PHE A 270 6.78 12.30 1.45
CA PHE A 270 7.39 12.02 2.74
C PHE A 270 6.32 11.69 3.79
N LEU A 271 6.74 11.50 5.04
CA LEU A 271 5.86 11.15 6.15
C LEU A 271 4.99 9.89 5.88
N PRO A 272 5.58 8.75 5.45
CA PRO A 272 4.82 7.52 5.31
C PRO A 272 4.28 7.07 6.68
N ARG A 273 2.99 6.74 6.77
CA ARG A 273 2.36 6.19 7.96
C ARG A 273 1.45 5.05 7.56
N ILE A 274 1.58 3.88 8.17
CA ILE A 274 0.63 2.79 7.93
C ILE A 274 -0.50 2.80 8.97
N SER A 275 -1.68 2.35 8.57
CA SER A 275 -2.77 2.07 9.50
C SER A 275 -2.40 0.92 10.46
N PRO A 276 -3.01 0.85 11.66
CA PRO A 276 -2.73 -0.22 12.63
C PRO A 276 -2.97 -1.64 12.12
N ASP A 277 -3.93 -1.81 11.21
CA ASP A 277 -4.25 -3.07 10.54
C ASP A 277 -3.39 -3.35 9.30
N GLY A 278 -2.47 -2.45 8.94
CA GLY A 278 -1.59 -2.58 7.78
C GLY A 278 -2.28 -2.45 6.42
N SER A 279 -3.56 -2.08 6.37
CA SER A 279 -4.34 -2.01 5.13
C SER A 279 -4.16 -0.70 4.35
N MET A 280 -3.73 0.39 4.99
CA MET A 280 -3.60 1.71 4.38
C MET A 280 -2.21 2.30 4.57
N LEU A 281 -1.66 2.88 3.50
CA LEU A 281 -0.55 3.82 3.57
C LEU A 281 -1.11 5.25 3.54
N TYR A 282 -0.67 6.06 4.46
CA TYR A 282 -0.86 7.51 4.47
C TYR A 282 0.47 8.19 4.20
N PHE A 283 0.44 9.32 3.49
CA PHE A 283 1.64 10.07 3.16
C PHE A 283 1.31 11.52 2.84
N THR A 284 2.35 12.36 2.81
CA THR A 284 2.24 13.77 2.47
C THR A 284 3.02 14.06 1.20
N THR A 285 2.39 14.80 0.29
CA THR A 285 3.06 15.33 -0.90
C THR A 285 3.23 16.84 -0.77
N LEU A 286 4.33 17.36 -1.26
CA LEU A 286 4.54 18.79 -1.44
C LEU A 286 4.70 19.12 -2.91
N THR A 287 3.69 19.77 -3.47
CA THR A 287 3.77 20.45 -4.76
C THR A 287 4.08 21.93 -4.54
N VAL A 288 4.37 22.72 -5.58
CA VAL A 288 4.87 24.10 -5.45
C VAL A 288 4.04 24.95 -4.45
N GLY A 289 4.53 25.02 -3.20
CA GLY A 289 3.91 25.77 -2.10
C GLY A 289 2.69 25.12 -1.42
N THR A 290 2.29 23.89 -1.80
CA THR A 290 1.08 23.24 -1.28
C THR A 290 1.38 21.86 -0.72
N TRP A 291 1.01 21.66 0.54
CA TRP A 291 1.08 20.38 1.25
C TRP A 291 -0.28 19.69 1.15
N ASP A 292 -0.28 18.42 0.74
CA ASP A 292 -1.47 17.59 0.66
C ASP A 292 -1.21 16.24 1.33
N ASN A 293 -2.19 15.79 2.11
CA ASN A 293 -2.17 14.49 2.76
C ASN A 293 -3.01 13.51 1.94
N TRP A 294 -2.53 12.29 1.80
CA TRP A 294 -3.12 11.25 0.98
C TRP A 294 -3.23 9.95 1.77
N GLN A 295 -4.13 9.10 1.32
CA GLN A 295 -4.17 7.69 1.69
C GLN A 295 -4.20 6.83 0.44
N ALA A 296 -3.55 5.67 0.47
CA ALA A 296 -3.58 4.67 -0.59
C ALA A 296 -3.77 3.28 0.05
N PRO A 297 -4.70 2.45 -0.47
CA PRO A 297 -4.81 1.07 -0.04
C PRO A 297 -3.54 0.29 -0.28
N ILE A 298 -3.14 -0.55 0.67
CA ILE A 298 -2.12 -1.58 0.53
C ILE A 298 -2.85 -2.86 0.14
N ILE A 299 -2.69 -3.29 -1.11
CA ILE A 299 -3.48 -4.36 -1.72
C ILE A 299 -2.59 -5.59 -1.91
N PRO A 300 -2.92 -6.75 -1.30
CA PRO A 300 -2.17 -7.99 -1.53
C PRO A 300 -2.28 -8.44 -3.00
N ILE A 301 -1.22 -9.00 -3.55
CA ILE A 301 -1.27 -9.61 -4.88
C ILE A 301 -1.78 -11.05 -4.76
N CYS A 302 -3.08 -11.25 -5.00
CA CYS A 302 -3.74 -12.55 -4.84
C CYS A 302 -3.80 -13.41 -6.11
N ASP A 303 -3.52 -12.83 -7.28
CA ASP A 303 -3.44 -13.55 -8.57
C ASP A 303 -2.06 -14.20 -8.71
N PHE A 304 -1.88 -15.34 -8.04
CA PHE A 304 -0.67 -16.13 -8.06
C PHE A 304 -0.46 -16.84 -9.40
N SER A 305 -1.53 -17.15 -10.15
CA SER A 305 -1.41 -17.70 -11.51
C SER A 305 -0.97 -16.67 -12.55
N GLY A 306 -1.15 -15.38 -12.28
CA GLY A 306 -0.87 -14.29 -13.21
C GLY A 306 -1.87 -14.23 -14.37
N ASP A 307 -3.05 -14.84 -14.21
CA ASP A 307 -4.14 -14.86 -15.17
C ASP A 307 -5.25 -13.87 -14.83
N GLY A 308 -4.91 -12.81 -14.09
CA GLY A 308 -5.65 -11.57 -13.85
C GLY A 308 -7.01 -11.72 -13.18
N ILE A 309 -7.33 -12.91 -12.67
CA ILE A 309 -8.54 -13.20 -11.92
C ILE A 309 -8.12 -14.02 -10.72
N VAL A 310 -8.56 -13.64 -9.53
CA VAL A 310 -8.33 -14.43 -8.33
C VAL A 310 -9.36 -15.56 -8.29
N ASP A 311 -8.96 -16.80 -8.54
CA ASP A 311 -9.88 -17.94 -8.62
C ASP A 311 -9.34 -19.24 -7.98
N ALA A 312 -9.95 -20.37 -8.34
CA ALA A 312 -9.57 -21.68 -7.78
C ALA A 312 -8.14 -22.10 -8.17
N ALA A 313 -7.56 -21.56 -9.25
CA ALA A 313 -6.18 -21.78 -9.63
C ALA A 313 -5.22 -21.20 -8.59
N ASP A 314 -5.46 -19.97 -8.13
CA ASP A 314 -4.67 -19.33 -7.06
C ASP A 314 -4.77 -20.11 -5.75
N MET A 315 -5.98 -20.56 -5.42
CA MET A 315 -6.19 -21.43 -4.26
C MET A 315 -5.37 -22.72 -4.35
N CYS A 316 -5.28 -23.34 -5.53
CA CYS A 316 -4.47 -24.55 -5.71
C CYS A 316 -2.98 -24.25 -5.48
N ILE A 317 -2.47 -23.12 -5.97
CA ILE A 317 -1.08 -22.70 -5.76
C ILE A 317 -0.82 -22.53 -4.26
N MET A 318 -1.69 -21.83 -3.53
CA MET A 318 -1.56 -21.66 -2.08
C MET A 318 -1.55 -23.01 -1.33
N VAL A 319 -2.45 -23.92 -1.69
CA VAL A 319 -2.53 -25.26 -1.06
C VAL A 319 -1.27 -26.09 -1.33
N ASP A 320 -0.68 -25.99 -2.52
CA ASP A 320 0.57 -26.67 -2.87
C ASP A 320 1.76 -26.17 -2.02
N HIS A 321 1.67 -24.94 -1.52
CA HIS A 321 2.68 -24.28 -0.70
C HIS A 321 2.33 -24.19 0.80
N TRP A 322 1.30 -24.91 1.24
CA TRP A 322 0.83 -24.88 2.62
C TRP A 322 1.91 -25.26 3.65
N HIS A 323 2.04 -24.46 4.71
CA HIS A 323 3.08 -24.56 5.75
C HIS A 323 4.53 -24.41 5.24
N THR A 324 4.73 -23.62 4.19
CA THR A 324 6.07 -23.26 3.68
C THR A 324 6.31 -21.76 3.78
N ASP A 325 7.55 -21.32 3.58
CA ASP A 325 7.97 -19.91 3.54
C ASP A 325 7.89 -19.35 2.10
N TYR A 326 6.94 -19.82 1.29
CA TYR A 326 6.84 -19.44 -0.12
C TYR A 326 6.26 -18.03 -0.29
N PRO A 327 7.08 -17.01 -0.64
CA PRO A 327 6.69 -15.60 -0.48
C PRO A 327 5.51 -15.17 -1.35
N LEU A 328 5.27 -15.87 -2.48
CA LEU A 328 4.18 -15.51 -3.38
C LEU A 328 2.79 -15.75 -2.75
N CYS A 329 2.68 -16.71 -1.83
CA CYS A 329 1.41 -17.06 -1.19
C CYS A 329 1.32 -16.58 0.26
N ASP A 330 2.38 -15.94 0.77
CA ASP A 330 2.49 -15.40 2.12
C ASP A 330 2.03 -13.94 2.07
N ILE A 331 0.72 -13.76 2.16
CA ILE A 331 -0.03 -12.51 1.94
C ILE A 331 -0.94 -12.13 3.11
N GLY A 332 -0.89 -12.87 4.22
CA GLY A 332 -1.68 -12.65 5.42
C GLY A 332 -0.85 -12.77 6.70
N PRO A 333 -1.32 -12.19 7.83
CA PRO A 333 -2.53 -11.40 7.96
C PRO A 333 -2.38 -9.96 7.41
N PHE A 334 -1.16 -9.54 7.09
CA PHE A 334 -0.89 -8.29 6.37
C PHE A 334 -0.55 -8.61 4.93
N ALA A 335 -0.70 -7.65 4.02
CA ALA A 335 -0.45 -7.85 2.59
C ALA A 335 0.99 -8.28 2.22
N TRP A 336 1.92 -8.28 3.17
CA TRP A 336 3.30 -8.73 3.03
C TRP A 336 3.61 -10.04 3.79
N GLY A 337 2.59 -10.73 4.28
CA GLY A 337 2.73 -12.01 4.95
C GLY A 337 3.26 -11.96 6.38
N ASP A 338 3.38 -13.13 7.01
CA ASP A 338 4.01 -13.33 8.31
C ASP A 338 5.20 -14.32 8.27
N GLY A 339 5.58 -14.77 7.07
CA GLY A 339 6.69 -15.67 6.82
C GLY A 339 6.27 -17.14 6.67
N ILE A 340 4.98 -17.45 6.72
CA ILE A 340 4.47 -18.81 6.54
C ILE A 340 3.11 -18.83 5.84
N VAL A 341 3.00 -19.62 4.77
CA VAL A 341 1.73 -19.86 4.08
C VAL A 341 0.82 -20.72 4.99
N ASP A 342 -0.22 -20.12 5.55
CA ASP A 342 -1.18 -20.74 6.44
C ASP A 342 -2.62 -20.20 6.28
N VAL A 343 -3.42 -20.34 7.34
CA VAL A 343 -4.84 -19.94 7.34
C VAL A 343 -5.04 -18.43 7.23
N GLN A 344 -4.08 -17.61 7.67
CA GLN A 344 -4.17 -16.16 7.54
C GLN A 344 -4.11 -15.75 6.07
N ASP A 345 -3.23 -16.35 5.28
CA ASP A 345 -3.17 -16.09 3.84
C ASP A 345 -4.43 -16.55 3.13
N LEU A 346 -4.98 -17.70 3.53
CA LEU A 346 -6.22 -18.20 2.97
C LEU A 346 -7.41 -17.28 3.27
N ILE A 347 -7.43 -16.63 4.44
CA ILE A 347 -8.44 -15.61 4.78
C ILE A 347 -8.31 -14.43 3.82
N VAL A 348 -7.11 -13.90 3.61
CA VAL A 348 -6.87 -12.79 2.68
C VAL A 348 -7.24 -13.17 1.26
N LEU A 349 -6.78 -14.33 0.76
CA LEU A 349 -7.14 -14.82 -0.57
C LEU A 349 -8.66 -14.94 -0.75
N ALA A 350 -9.37 -15.43 0.28
CA ALA A 350 -10.82 -15.63 0.24
C ALA A 350 -11.60 -14.31 0.14
N GLU A 351 -11.07 -13.21 0.68
CA GLU A 351 -11.66 -11.87 0.56
C GLU A 351 -11.59 -11.32 -0.87
N HIS A 352 -10.62 -11.80 -1.66
CA HIS A 352 -10.39 -11.39 -3.04
C HIS A 352 -10.90 -12.38 -4.09
N LEU A 353 -11.54 -13.49 -3.69
CA LEU A 353 -12.04 -14.50 -4.64
C LEU A 353 -13.04 -13.88 -5.63
N PHE A 354 -12.79 -14.18 -6.91
CA PHE A 354 -13.52 -13.67 -8.08
C PHE A 354 -13.31 -12.19 -8.38
N GLU A 355 -12.39 -11.51 -7.69
CA GLU A 355 -11.98 -10.16 -8.07
C GLU A 355 -11.11 -10.18 -9.33
N VAL A 356 -11.33 -9.19 -10.20
CA VAL A 356 -10.44 -8.91 -11.34
C VAL A 356 -9.36 -7.98 -10.82
N TYR A 357 -8.10 -8.41 -10.89
CA TYR A 357 -7.00 -7.62 -10.33
C TYR A 357 -6.88 -6.29 -11.09
N PRO A 358 -6.80 -5.13 -10.40
CA PRO A 358 -6.77 -3.81 -11.01
C PRO A 358 -5.40 -3.53 -11.63
N SER A 359 -5.10 -4.21 -12.72
CA SER A 359 -4.04 -3.81 -13.66
C SER A 359 -4.45 -3.96 -15.12
N ALA A 360 -5.67 -4.42 -15.41
CA ALA A 360 -6.23 -4.36 -16.75
C ALA A 360 -7.38 -3.36 -16.74
N GLU A 361 -7.14 -2.13 -17.19
CA GLU A 361 -8.25 -1.30 -17.67
C GLU A 361 -9.09 -2.14 -18.64
N THR A 362 -10.38 -2.27 -18.35
CA THR A 362 -11.31 -3.04 -19.17
C THR A 362 -11.97 -2.13 -20.19
N VAL A 363 -12.33 -2.71 -21.33
CA VAL A 363 -13.27 -2.12 -22.28
C VAL A 363 -14.47 -3.05 -22.33
N ASP A 364 -15.61 -2.54 -21.88
CA ASP A 364 -16.85 -3.31 -21.77
C ASP A 364 -17.74 -3.11 -23.00
N VAL A 365 -18.26 -4.22 -23.54
CA VAL A 365 -19.22 -4.23 -24.66
C VAL A 365 -20.39 -5.17 -24.37
N ASN A 366 -21.54 -4.87 -24.94
CA ASN A 366 -22.77 -5.66 -24.79
C ASN A 366 -23.57 -5.70 -26.11
N GLU A 367 -24.81 -6.19 -26.11
CA GLU A 367 -25.61 -6.31 -27.33
C GLU A 367 -25.84 -4.99 -28.09
N THR A 368 -25.71 -3.83 -27.43
CA THR A 368 -25.83 -2.52 -28.11
C THR A 368 -24.65 -2.20 -29.02
N ASP A 369 -23.52 -2.89 -28.84
CA ASP A 369 -22.28 -2.71 -29.60
C ASP A 369 -22.15 -3.69 -30.77
N ASP A 370 -23.16 -4.55 -30.97
CA ASP A 370 -23.19 -5.53 -32.06
C ASP A 370 -23.06 -4.87 -33.45
N GLY A 371 -22.19 -5.43 -34.29
CA GLY A 371 -21.78 -4.89 -35.58
C GLY A 371 -20.87 -3.66 -35.50
N GLY A 372 -20.46 -3.25 -34.29
CA GLY A 372 -19.62 -2.09 -34.04
C GLY A 372 -18.12 -2.36 -34.16
N GLN A 373 -17.34 -1.41 -33.62
CA GLN A 373 -15.89 -1.51 -33.50
C GLN A 373 -15.44 -1.02 -32.12
N VAL A 374 -14.38 -1.61 -31.61
CA VAL A 374 -13.77 -1.28 -30.33
C VAL A 374 -12.25 -1.19 -30.46
N GLU A 375 -11.66 -0.20 -29.80
CA GLU A 375 -10.21 -0.05 -29.69
C GLU A 375 -9.75 -0.50 -28.30
N LEU A 376 -8.67 -1.26 -28.27
CA LEU A 376 -8.10 -1.84 -27.06
C LEU A 376 -6.59 -1.60 -27.07
N GLU A 377 -6.00 -1.23 -25.94
CA GLU A 377 -4.53 -1.16 -25.83
C GLU A 377 -3.96 -2.52 -25.45
N LEU A 378 -2.72 -2.79 -25.84
CA LEU A 378 -2.02 -4.02 -25.48
C LEU A 378 -2.06 -4.28 -23.96
N GLY A 379 -2.46 -5.48 -23.56
CA GLY A 379 -2.56 -5.90 -22.15
C GLY A 379 -3.92 -5.64 -21.49
N LYS A 380 -4.78 -4.78 -22.07
CA LYS A 380 -6.14 -4.53 -21.58
C LYS A 380 -7.09 -5.69 -21.85
N LEU A 381 -8.19 -5.73 -21.11
CA LEU A 381 -9.24 -6.74 -21.27
C LEU A 381 -10.43 -6.16 -22.03
N LEU A 382 -10.92 -6.89 -23.03
CA LEU A 382 -12.26 -6.71 -23.59
C LEU A 382 -13.22 -7.61 -22.80
N VAL A 383 -14.27 -7.03 -22.22
CA VAL A 383 -15.31 -7.75 -21.49
C VAL A 383 -16.60 -7.70 -22.29
N VAL A 384 -17.09 -8.85 -22.73
CA VAL A 384 -18.33 -8.98 -23.52
C VAL A 384 -19.42 -9.56 -22.64
N THR A 385 -20.47 -8.77 -22.38
CA THR A 385 -21.61 -9.17 -21.53
C THR A 385 -22.86 -9.33 -22.38
N LEU A 386 -23.40 -10.54 -22.48
CA LEU A 386 -24.53 -10.86 -23.35
C LEU A 386 -25.66 -11.54 -22.57
N GLU A 387 -26.91 -11.14 -22.79
CA GLU A 387 -28.09 -11.74 -22.17
C GLU A 387 -28.18 -13.23 -22.52
N SER A 388 -28.38 -14.04 -21.49
CA SER A 388 -28.43 -15.50 -21.59
C SER A 388 -29.46 -16.07 -20.61
N ASN A 389 -30.05 -17.21 -20.96
CA ASN A 389 -30.90 -17.99 -20.07
C ASN A 389 -30.52 -19.48 -20.16
N PRO A 390 -29.54 -19.93 -19.34
CA PRO A 390 -29.02 -21.29 -19.38
C PRO A 390 -30.10 -22.37 -19.16
N SER A 391 -31.19 -22.05 -18.45
CA SER A 391 -32.29 -23.00 -18.18
C SER A 391 -33.07 -23.40 -19.44
N THR A 392 -32.94 -22.62 -20.54
CA THR A 392 -33.59 -22.90 -21.82
C THR A 392 -32.75 -23.79 -22.74
N GLY A 393 -31.53 -24.14 -22.31
CA GLY A 393 -30.56 -24.91 -23.08
C GLY A 393 -29.78 -24.10 -24.11
N TYR A 394 -30.12 -22.83 -24.35
CA TYR A 394 -29.31 -21.93 -25.15
C TYR A 394 -28.08 -21.47 -24.37
N ARG A 395 -26.96 -21.31 -25.06
CA ARG A 395 -25.71 -20.76 -24.53
C ARG A 395 -24.97 -19.98 -25.61
N TRP A 396 -24.20 -18.98 -25.21
CA TRP A 396 -23.27 -18.31 -26.10
C TRP A 396 -22.06 -19.21 -26.35
N GLN A 397 -21.61 -19.24 -27.60
CA GLN A 397 -20.42 -19.94 -28.05
C GLN A 397 -19.58 -19.02 -28.91
N LEU A 398 -18.30 -18.91 -28.57
CA LEU A 398 -17.29 -18.26 -29.40
C LEU A 398 -17.06 -19.07 -30.68
N ILE A 399 -17.22 -18.43 -31.85
CA ILE A 399 -17.04 -19.07 -33.15
C ILE A 399 -15.97 -18.41 -34.02
N GLU A 400 -15.70 -17.13 -33.84
CA GLU A 400 -14.58 -16.44 -34.48
C GLU A 400 -13.78 -15.64 -33.45
N ASN A 401 -12.48 -15.93 -33.38
CA ASN A 401 -11.50 -15.17 -32.61
C ASN A 401 -10.10 -15.40 -33.18
N ASN A 402 -9.23 -14.38 -33.13
CA ASN A 402 -7.82 -14.56 -33.36
C ASN A 402 -7.07 -14.59 -32.02
N GLU A 403 -6.91 -15.80 -31.47
CA GLU A 403 -6.22 -16.07 -30.20
C GLU A 403 -4.74 -15.66 -30.16
N SER A 404 -4.16 -15.17 -31.28
CA SER A 404 -2.81 -14.57 -31.31
C SER A 404 -2.82 -13.05 -31.12
N ILE A 405 -3.99 -12.39 -31.26
CA ILE A 405 -4.20 -10.95 -31.07
C ILE A 405 -5.00 -10.71 -29.80
N LEU A 406 -6.09 -11.44 -29.64
CA LEU A 406 -7.06 -11.30 -28.55
C LEU A 406 -7.34 -12.70 -28.00
N LYS A 407 -6.81 -13.01 -26.82
CA LYS A 407 -6.90 -14.36 -26.24
C LYS A 407 -8.08 -14.45 -25.29
N GLN A 408 -8.93 -15.49 -25.40
CA GLN A 408 -9.96 -15.69 -24.36
C GLN A 408 -9.29 -15.91 -22.99
N PHE A 409 -9.83 -15.24 -21.99
CA PHE A 409 -9.27 -15.09 -20.66
C PHE A 409 -10.27 -15.57 -19.61
N GLY A 410 -9.89 -16.57 -18.82
CA GLY A 410 -10.80 -17.23 -17.88
C GLY A 410 -11.91 -18.06 -18.54
N GLN A 411 -12.78 -18.64 -17.70
CA GLN A 411 -14.00 -19.31 -18.14
C GLN A 411 -15.14 -18.31 -18.38
N VAL A 412 -16.14 -18.72 -19.17
CA VAL A 412 -17.36 -17.94 -19.36
C VAL A 412 -18.16 -17.96 -18.06
N GLU A 413 -18.45 -16.78 -17.53
CA GLU A 413 -19.18 -16.60 -16.27
C GLU A 413 -20.67 -16.35 -16.55
N PHE A 414 -21.57 -16.81 -15.67
CA PHE A 414 -22.99 -16.50 -15.75
C PHE A 414 -23.45 -15.70 -14.53
N LYS A 415 -23.99 -14.49 -14.76
CA LYS A 415 -24.55 -13.61 -13.73
C LYS A 415 -26.09 -13.56 -13.84
N PRO A 416 -26.87 -14.02 -12.85
CA PRO A 416 -28.34 -13.98 -12.90
C PRO A 416 -28.91 -12.55 -12.84
N SER A 417 -30.10 -12.34 -13.41
CA SER A 417 -30.83 -11.06 -13.29
C SER A 417 -31.39 -10.82 -11.88
N GLU A 418 -31.15 -9.64 -11.32
CA GLU A 418 -31.53 -9.24 -9.94
C GLU A 418 -33.05 -9.03 -9.73
N THR A 419 -33.90 -9.64 -10.56
CA THR A 419 -35.34 -9.32 -10.58
C THR A 419 -36.16 -9.98 -9.47
N SER A 420 -35.53 -10.77 -8.58
CA SER A 420 -36.19 -11.35 -7.40
C SER A 420 -35.19 -11.77 -6.30
N GLU A 421 -35.51 -11.48 -5.03
CA GLU A 421 -34.87 -12.11 -3.86
C GLU A 421 -35.83 -13.10 -3.17
N PRO A 422 -35.45 -14.38 -2.99
CA PRO A 422 -34.23 -15.02 -3.50
C PRO A 422 -34.25 -15.18 -5.03
N PRO A 423 -33.09 -15.33 -5.70
CA PRO A 423 -33.03 -15.53 -7.14
C PRO A 423 -33.86 -16.76 -7.54
N MET A 424 -34.83 -16.58 -8.43
CA MET A 424 -35.63 -17.70 -8.91
C MET A 424 -34.75 -18.69 -9.68
N VAL A 425 -34.83 -19.97 -9.32
CA VAL A 425 -34.18 -21.06 -10.06
C VAL A 425 -34.71 -21.05 -11.50
N GLY A 426 -33.80 -20.84 -12.47
CA GLY A 426 -34.13 -20.75 -13.89
C GLY A 426 -34.36 -19.34 -14.44
N ALA A 427 -34.10 -18.29 -13.66
CA ALA A 427 -34.08 -16.92 -14.18
C ALA A 427 -32.99 -16.72 -15.24
N GLY A 428 -33.28 -15.88 -16.24
CA GLY A 428 -32.27 -15.39 -17.17
C GLY A 428 -31.27 -14.46 -16.47
N GLY A 429 -30.21 -14.11 -17.19
CA GLY A 429 -29.10 -13.30 -16.73
C GLY A 429 -28.18 -12.93 -17.88
N TRP A 430 -26.88 -12.89 -17.62
CA TRP A 430 -25.86 -12.55 -18.61
C TRP A 430 -24.73 -13.58 -18.59
N GLU A 431 -24.25 -13.99 -19.77
CA GLU A 431 -22.97 -14.65 -19.93
C GLU A 431 -21.88 -13.60 -20.19
N ILE A 432 -20.77 -13.68 -19.45
CA ILE A 432 -19.67 -12.73 -19.48
C ILE A 432 -18.44 -13.45 -20.03
N PHE A 433 -17.90 -12.93 -21.13
CA PHE A 433 -16.66 -13.37 -21.75
C PHE A 433 -15.59 -12.31 -21.52
N ARG A 434 -14.37 -12.74 -21.22
CA ARG A 434 -13.22 -11.82 -21.06
C ARG A 434 -12.16 -12.21 -22.08
N PHE A 435 -11.54 -11.21 -22.69
CA PHE A 435 -10.48 -11.42 -23.66
C PHE A 435 -9.32 -10.47 -23.41
N LYS A 436 -8.08 -10.98 -23.45
CA LYS A 436 -6.86 -10.19 -23.23
C LYS A 436 -6.21 -9.82 -24.54
N ALA A 437 -5.92 -8.54 -24.75
CA ALA A 437 -5.09 -8.07 -25.86
C ALA A 437 -3.64 -8.54 -25.67
N ILE A 438 -3.15 -9.39 -26.57
CA ILE A 438 -1.81 -10.00 -26.49
C ILE A 438 -0.87 -9.59 -27.62
N SER A 439 -1.38 -9.08 -28.74
CA SER A 439 -0.55 -8.45 -29.78
C SER A 439 -1.34 -7.42 -30.58
N ALA A 440 -0.66 -6.45 -31.16
CA ALA A 440 -1.28 -5.41 -31.98
C ALA A 440 -1.83 -6.00 -33.29
N GLY A 441 -3.00 -5.52 -33.72
CA GLY A 441 -3.66 -5.98 -34.93
C GLY A 441 -5.16 -5.75 -34.94
N GLN A 442 -5.81 -6.16 -36.02
CA GLN A 442 -7.27 -6.06 -36.18
C GLN A 442 -7.88 -7.44 -36.40
N MET A 443 -9.06 -7.67 -35.82
CA MET A 443 -9.76 -8.95 -35.92
C MET A 443 -11.28 -8.82 -35.69
N THR A 444 -12.05 -9.81 -36.11
CA THR A 444 -13.50 -9.92 -35.85
C THR A 444 -13.78 -10.94 -34.75
N LEU A 445 -14.41 -10.50 -33.66
CA LEU A 445 -14.84 -11.39 -32.58
C LEU A 445 -16.30 -11.75 -32.81
N GLU A 446 -16.64 -13.03 -32.92
CA GLU A 446 -18.01 -13.49 -33.16
C GLU A 446 -18.45 -14.58 -32.19
N LEU A 447 -19.61 -14.36 -31.57
CA LEU A 447 -20.30 -15.29 -30.69
C LEU A 447 -21.69 -15.60 -31.23
N ILE A 448 -22.15 -16.84 -31.06
CA ILE A 448 -23.51 -17.26 -31.41
C ILE A 448 -24.23 -17.84 -30.21
N TYR A 449 -25.52 -17.54 -30.10
CA TYR A 449 -26.40 -18.02 -29.05
C TYR A 449 -27.27 -19.15 -29.57
N HIS A 450 -26.94 -20.40 -29.21
CA HIS A 450 -27.60 -21.57 -29.79
C HIS A 450 -27.66 -22.76 -28.81
N ARG A 451 -28.40 -23.79 -29.20
CA ARG A 451 -28.42 -25.09 -28.51
C ARG A 451 -27.47 -26.02 -29.24
N SER A 452 -26.38 -26.39 -28.59
CA SER A 452 -25.30 -27.17 -29.22
C SER A 452 -25.70 -28.57 -29.73
N TRP A 453 -26.89 -29.05 -29.38
CA TRP A 453 -27.44 -30.33 -29.82
C TRP A 453 -28.53 -30.22 -30.91
N GLU A 454 -28.88 -29.01 -31.35
CA GLU A 454 -29.85 -28.77 -32.44
C GLU A 454 -29.10 -28.32 -33.70
N ASP A 455 -29.45 -28.90 -34.85
CA ASP A 455 -28.96 -28.45 -36.17
C ASP A 455 -29.89 -27.34 -36.69
N ALA A 456 -29.82 -26.19 -36.01
CA ALA A 456 -30.66 -25.02 -36.25
C ALA A 456 -29.82 -23.75 -36.28
N GLU A 457 -30.28 -22.73 -37.01
CA GLU A 457 -29.66 -21.40 -37.03
C GLU A 457 -29.61 -20.82 -35.60
N PRO A 458 -28.54 -20.07 -35.25
CA PRO A 458 -28.40 -19.46 -33.95
C PRO A 458 -29.54 -18.46 -33.69
N LEU A 459 -29.99 -18.38 -32.44
CA LEU A 459 -31.08 -17.50 -32.03
C LEU A 459 -30.65 -16.03 -31.99
N LYS A 460 -29.40 -15.79 -31.60
CA LYS A 460 -28.75 -14.48 -31.62
C LYS A 460 -27.30 -14.66 -32.10
N THR A 461 -26.75 -13.62 -32.69
CA THR A 461 -25.33 -13.50 -33.00
C THR A 461 -24.84 -12.17 -32.41
N PHE A 462 -23.59 -12.15 -31.97
CA PHE A 462 -22.89 -10.94 -31.57
C PHE A 462 -21.56 -10.90 -32.32
N SER A 463 -21.27 -9.81 -33.02
CA SER A 463 -20.05 -9.62 -33.80
C SER A 463 -19.49 -8.23 -33.58
N ILE A 464 -18.19 -8.10 -33.31
CA ILE A 464 -17.53 -6.81 -33.13
C ILE A 464 -16.13 -6.79 -33.76
N GLN A 465 -15.77 -5.67 -34.38
CA GLN A 465 -14.41 -5.43 -34.85
C GLN A 465 -13.51 -4.96 -33.71
N VAL A 466 -12.45 -5.68 -33.42
CA VAL A 466 -11.49 -5.32 -32.36
C VAL A 466 -10.20 -4.85 -33.00
N THR A 467 -9.78 -3.62 -32.67
CA THR A 467 -8.46 -3.09 -33.00
C THR A 467 -7.61 -3.03 -31.73
N VAL A 468 -6.53 -3.81 -31.69
CA VAL A 468 -5.52 -3.74 -30.63
C VAL A 468 -4.39 -2.82 -31.09
N ASN A 469 -4.21 -1.70 -30.39
CA ASN A 469 -3.21 -0.67 -30.68
C ASN A 469 -1.85 -0.99 -30.06
#